data_AF-A0AAD7TVX5-F1
#
_entry.id   AF-A0AAD7TVX5-F1
#
_cell.length_a   1.000
_cell.length_b   1.000
_cell.length_c   1.000
_cell.angle_alpha   90.00
_cell.angle_beta   90.00
_cell.angle_gamma   90.00
#
_symmetry.space_group_name_H-M   'P 1'
#
loop_
_entity.id
_entity.type
_entity.pdbx_description
1 polymer ?
#
loop_
_entity_poly.entity_id
_entity_poly.type
_entity_poly.pdbx_seq_one_letter_code
_entity_poly.pdbx_strand_id
1 'polypeptide(L)'
;MASLVDVQKKFLAAPKFAVVGASKDQSKYGTKVLKWYQARDKDVTPVHPKEDELEGVKTVRSISDLPAPTETSVHIITPPKVTLSILEQAKTIGTPALWLQPGAEDEAVVSYIKENGLADKVIYGGPCILVEGDGILRSLL
;
A
#
# COMPACT_ATOMS: atom_id res chain seq x y z
N MET A 1 -10.98 -6.64 -18.01
CA MET A 1 -9.94 -6.48 -16.97
C MET A 1 -9.55 -5.01 -16.94
N ALA A 2 -9.42 -4.42 -15.75
CA ALA A 2 -8.94 -3.03 -15.62
C ALA A 2 -7.48 -2.95 -16.09
N SER A 3 -7.08 -1.85 -16.73
CA SER A 3 -5.67 -1.64 -17.06
C SER A 3 -4.87 -1.30 -15.79
N LEU A 4 -3.55 -1.51 -15.81
CA LEU A 4 -2.67 -1.12 -14.70
C LEU A 4 -2.86 0.35 -14.31
N VAL A 5 -3.00 1.23 -15.32
CA VAL A 5 -3.24 2.67 -15.13
C VAL A 5 -4.56 2.92 -14.39
N ASP A 6 -5.62 2.16 -14.69
CA ASP A 6 -6.90 2.30 -14.01
C ASP A 6 -6.79 1.90 -12.53
N VAL A 7 -6.05 0.83 -12.23
CA VAL A 7 -5.82 0.40 -10.84
C VAL A 7 -4.95 1.41 -10.09
N GLN A 8 -3.91 1.97 -10.72
CA GLN A 8 -3.07 3.04 -10.16
C GLN A 8 -3.88 4.30 -9.84
N LYS A 9 -4.75 4.73 -10.77
CA LYS A 9 -5.66 5.87 -10.55
C LYS A 9 -6.64 5.59 -9.43
N LYS A 10 -7.28 4.42 -9.43
CA LYS A 10 -8.18 3.98 -8.36
C LYS A 10 -7.49 3.99 -7.00
N PHE A 11 -6.26 3.49 -6.93
CA PHE A 11 -5.48 3.46 -5.71
C PHE A 11 -5.23 4.87 -5.16
N LEU A 12 -4.75 5.81 -5.99
CA LEU A 12 -4.43 7.18 -5.57
C LEU A 12 -5.64 8.13 -5.44
N ALA A 13 -6.82 7.71 -5.93
CA ALA A 13 -8.08 8.40 -5.72
C ALA A 13 -8.71 8.10 -4.34
N ALA A 14 -8.19 7.13 -3.57
CA ALA A 14 -8.66 6.87 -2.23
C ALA A 14 -8.43 8.10 -1.30
N PRO A 15 -9.36 8.37 -0.37
CA PRO A 15 -9.21 9.48 0.57
C PRO A 15 -8.15 9.21 1.63
N LYS A 16 -7.89 7.93 1.96
CA LYS A 16 -6.96 7.51 3.00
C LYS A 16 -5.96 6.50 2.47
N PHE A 17 -4.78 6.48 3.08
CA PHE A 17 -3.69 5.57 2.74
C PHE A 17 -3.13 4.89 3.99
N ALA A 18 -2.62 3.68 3.81
CA ALA A 18 -1.82 3.01 4.81
C ALA A 18 -0.48 2.59 4.22
N VAL A 19 0.59 2.65 5.02
CA VAL A 19 1.92 2.17 4.62
C VAL A 19 2.36 1.05 5.53
N VAL A 20 2.51 -0.14 4.97
CA VAL A 20 3.07 -1.30 5.66
C VAL A 20 4.53 -1.48 5.23
N GLY A 21 5.44 -1.58 6.20
CA GLY A 21 6.89 -1.72 5.95
C GLY A 21 7.71 -0.44 6.23
N ALA A 22 7.09 0.64 6.69
CA ALA A 22 7.82 1.77 7.27
C ALA A 22 8.49 1.38 8.59
N SER A 23 9.60 2.03 8.94
CA SER A 23 10.33 1.81 10.19
C SER A 23 11.05 3.08 10.65
N LYS A 24 11.72 3.04 11.81
CA LYS A 24 12.57 4.15 12.27
C LYS A 24 13.78 4.43 11.38
N ASP A 25 14.17 3.46 10.54
CA ASP A 25 15.27 3.63 9.61
C ASP A 25 14.81 4.39 8.35
N GLN A 26 15.20 5.67 8.28
CA GLN A 26 14.82 6.58 7.21
C GLN A 26 15.47 6.25 5.86
N SER A 27 16.51 5.40 5.84
CA SER A 27 17.16 4.98 4.60
C SER A 27 16.31 3.97 3.82
N LYS A 28 15.40 3.26 4.50
CA LYS A 28 14.56 2.20 3.94
C LYS A 28 13.41 2.73 3.09
N TYR A 29 13.06 1.96 2.07
CA TYR A 29 12.00 2.33 1.12
C TYR A 29 10.63 2.51 1.76
N GLY A 30 10.26 1.70 2.75
CA GLY A 30 8.96 1.89 3.44
C GLY A 30 8.84 3.26 4.09
N THR A 31 9.92 3.75 4.73
CA THR A 31 9.94 5.09 5.33
C THR A 31 10.00 6.19 4.27
N LYS A 32 10.72 5.99 3.16
CA LYS A 32 10.70 6.91 2.02
C LYS A 32 9.30 7.03 1.39
N VAL A 33 8.58 5.91 1.28
CA VAL A 33 7.19 5.89 0.80
C VAL A 33 6.25 6.59 1.77
N LEU A 34 6.39 6.38 3.09
CA LEU A 34 5.63 7.13 4.09
C LEU A 34 5.82 8.65 3.93
N LYS A 35 7.07 9.09 3.81
CA LYS A 35 7.41 10.51 3.57
C LYS A 35 6.87 11.05 2.25
N TRP A 36 6.80 10.20 1.22
CA TRP A 36 6.21 10.58 -0.07
C TRP A 36 4.75 11.00 0.08
N TYR A 37 3.96 10.27 0.86
CA TYR A 37 2.57 10.64 1.16
C TYR A 37 2.47 11.91 1.99
N GLN A 38 3.28 12.03 3.05
CA GLN A 38 3.29 13.21 3.93
C GLN A 38 3.64 14.49 3.16
N ALA A 39 4.63 14.43 2.26
CA ALA A 39 5.05 15.57 1.44
C ALA A 39 3.98 16.04 0.42
N ARG A 40 2.87 15.30 0.29
CA ARG A 40 1.74 15.56 -0.60
C ARG A 40 0.45 15.77 0.18
N ASP A 41 0.56 16.00 1.49
CA ASP A 41 -0.56 16.21 2.41
C ASP A 41 -1.63 15.12 2.32
N LYS A 42 -1.21 13.87 2.04
CA LYS A 42 -2.10 12.72 2.00
C LYS A 42 -2.31 12.17 3.42
N ASP A 43 -3.55 11.84 3.76
CA ASP A 43 -3.89 11.15 5.00
C ASP A 43 -3.32 9.73 4.96
N VAL A 44 -2.21 9.51 5.67
CA VAL A 44 -1.46 8.26 5.64
C VAL A 44 -1.23 7.73 7.06
N THR A 45 -1.61 6.48 7.29
CA THR A 45 -1.38 5.78 8.56
C THR A 45 -0.30 4.69 8.40
N PRO A 46 0.83 4.76 9.13
CA PRO A 46 1.79 3.66 9.16
C PRO A 46 1.24 2.44 9.90
N VAL A 47 1.44 1.24 9.35
CA VAL A 47 1.09 -0.02 10.00
C VAL A 47 2.37 -0.69 10.48
N HIS A 48 2.53 -0.83 11.79
CA HIS A 48 3.74 -1.37 12.39
C HIS A 48 3.43 -2.23 13.63
N PRO A 49 4.00 -3.46 13.73
CA PRO A 49 3.66 -4.39 14.81
C PRO A 49 4.16 -3.96 16.19
N LYS A 50 5.12 -3.03 16.28
CA LYS A 50 5.84 -2.71 17.53
C LYS A 50 5.93 -1.22 17.89
N GLU A 51 6.09 -0.37 16.90
CA GLU A 51 6.39 1.05 17.15
C GLU A 51 5.06 1.76 17.28
N ASP A 52 4.89 2.69 18.22
CA ASP A 52 3.62 3.42 18.39
C ASP A 52 3.50 4.60 17.43
N GLU A 53 4.64 5.14 16.97
CA GLU A 53 4.73 6.30 16.10
C GLU A 53 5.88 6.15 15.10
N LEU A 54 5.67 6.58 13.86
CA LEU A 54 6.68 6.66 12.80
C LEU A 54 6.52 7.98 12.04
N GLU A 55 7.63 8.70 11.85
CA GLU A 55 7.65 10.01 11.16
C GLU A 55 6.57 10.99 11.68
N GLY A 56 6.34 11.02 13.00
CA GLY A 56 5.37 11.89 13.64
C GLY A 56 3.90 11.46 13.49
N VAL A 57 3.63 10.27 12.95
CA VAL A 57 2.28 9.73 12.76
C VAL A 57 2.09 8.49 13.62
N LYS A 58 0.97 8.45 14.35
CA LYS A 58 0.56 7.27 15.13
C LYS A 58 0.38 6.06 14.21
N THR A 59 0.90 4.93 14.65
CA THR A 59 0.76 3.67 13.94
C THR A 59 -0.48 2.90 14.38
N VAL A 60 -0.88 1.94 13.56
CA VAL A 60 -1.75 0.83 13.96
C VAL A 60 -1.00 -0.50 13.86
N ARG A 61 -1.47 -1.55 14.56
CA ARG A 61 -0.75 -2.84 14.63
C ARG A 61 -0.99 -3.73 13.42
N SER A 62 -2.21 -3.71 12.90
CA SER A 62 -2.62 -4.44 11.69
C SER A 62 -3.42 -3.51 10.77
N ILE A 63 -3.49 -3.86 9.49
CA ILE A 63 -4.44 -3.22 8.57
C ILE A 63 -5.90 -3.40 9.02
N SER A 64 -6.19 -4.41 9.85
CA SER A 64 -7.52 -4.64 10.42
C SER A 64 -7.89 -3.59 11.48
N ASP A 65 -6.92 -2.88 12.03
CA ASP A 65 -7.12 -1.82 13.03
C ASP A 65 -7.31 -0.43 12.39
N LEU A 66 -7.34 -0.36 11.05
CA LEU A 66 -7.56 0.90 10.34
C LEU A 66 -9.00 1.41 10.61
N PRO A 67 -9.20 2.69 10.93
CA PRO A 67 -10.51 3.22 11.33
C PRO A 67 -11.55 3.28 10.20
N ALA A 68 -11.13 3.18 8.93
CA ALA A 68 -12.01 3.17 7.76
C ALA A 68 -11.37 2.34 6.61
N PRO A 69 -11.31 1.00 6.73
CA PRO A 69 -10.54 0.18 5.80
C PRO A 69 -11.09 0.22 4.36
N THR A 70 -12.41 0.37 4.18
CA THR A 70 -13.05 0.50 2.86
C THR A 70 -12.73 1.80 2.12
N GLU A 71 -12.17 2.79 2.83
CA GLU A 71 -11.71 4.07 2.29
C GLU A 71 -10.18 4.14 2.19
N THR A 72 -9.47 3.12 2.67
CA THR A 72 -8.01 3.16 2.86
C THR A 72 -7.27 2.27 1.87
N SER A 73 -6.60 2.86 0.88
CA SER A 73 -5.68 2.14 -0.01
C SER A 73 -4.41 1.74 0.73
N VAL A 74 -3.92 0.50 0.55
CA VAL A 74 -2.78 -0.04 1.33
C VAL A 74 -1.52 -0.22 0.48
N HIS A 75 -0.45 0.45 0.89
CA HIS A 75 0.87 0.37 0.27
C HIS A 75 1.76 -0.63 1.03
N ILE A 76 2.29 -1.63 0.34
CA ILE A 76 3.03 -2.74 0.95
C ILE A 76 4.49 -2.73 0.46
N ILE A 77 5.41 -2.61 1.43
CA ILE A 77 6.86 -2.59 1.24
C ILE A 77 7.51 -3.62 2.18
N THR A 78 6.96 -4.82 2.20
CA THR A 78 7.37 -5.92 3.09
C THR A 78 7.85 -7.13 2.28
N PRO A 79 8.65 -8.04 2.86
CA PRO A 79 9.00 -9.29 2.19
C PRO A 79 7.75 -10.12 1.78
N PRO A 80 7.83 -10.93 0.71
CA PRO A 80 6.67 -11.63 0.14
C PRO A 80 5.83 -12.44 1.13
N LYS A 81 6.48 -13.14 2.08
CA LYS A 81 5.78 -13.89 3.13
C LYS A 81 4.83 -13.01 3.96
N VAL A 82 5.26 -11.79 4.28
CA VAL A 82 4.45 -10.83 5.04
C VAL A 82 3.38 -10.22 4.15
N THR A 83 3.73 -9.92 2.89
CA THR A 83 2.79 -9.42 1.87
C THR A 83 1.60 -10.38 1.71
N LEU A 84 1.85 -11.69 1.64
CA LEU A 84 0.78 -12.69 1.52
C LEU A 84 -0.21 -12.61 2.69
N SER A 85 0.27 -12.55 3.93
CA SER A 85 -0.60 -12.40 5.10
C SER A 85 -1.37 -11.07 5.12
N ILE A 86 -0.81 -10.01 4.53
CA ILE A 86 -1.51 -8.72 4.39
C ILE A 86 -2.62 -8.84 3.33
N LEU A 87 -2.37 -9.52 2.21
CA LEU A 87 -3.38 -9.74 1.17
C LEU A 87 -4.57 -10.58 1.68
N GLU A 88 -4.31 -11.56 2.54
CA GLU A 88 -5.36 -12.33 3.24
C GLU A 88 -6.24 -11.41 4.10
N GLN A 89 -5.63 -10.57 4.93
CA GLN A 89 -6.35 -9.60 5.76
C GLN A 89 -7.12 -8.56 4.93
N ALA A 90 -6.49 -8.03 3.88
CA ALA A 90 -7.07 -7.01 3.00
C ALA A 90 -8.34 -7.50 2.29
N LYS A 91 -8.37 -8.78 1.90
CA LYS A 91 -9.54 -9.43 1.32
C LYS A 91 -10.73 -9.43 2.29
N THR A 92 -10.48 -9.62 3.59
CA THR A 92 -11.52 -9.64 4.62
C THR A 92 -12.06 -8.24 4.94
N ILE A 93 -11.18 -7.24 5.05
CA ILE A 93 -11.58 -5.89 5.49
C ILE A 93 -12.04 -4.97 4.35
N GLY A 94 -11.89 -5.39 3.10
CA GLY A 94 -12.48 -4.72 1.94
C GLY A 94 -11.76 -3.45 1.48
N THR A 95 -10.43 -3.40 1.59
CA THR A 95 -9.65 -2.25 1.11
C THR A 95 -9.86 -2.00 -0.39
N PRO A 96 -9.96 -0.74 -0.85
CA PRO A 96 -10.31 -0.41 -2.23
C PRO A 96 -9.26 -0.86 -3.24
N ALA A 97 -7.97 -0.71 -2.91
CA ALA A 97 -6.84 -1.09 -3.74
C ALA A 97 -5.58 -1.30 -2.88
N LEU A 98 -4.64 -2.08 -3.41
CA LEU A 98 -3.33 -2.34 -2.81
C LEU A 98 -2.21 -2.07 -3.81
N TRP A 99 -1.03 -1.68 -3.31
CA TRP A 99 0.16 -1.50 -4.14
C TRP A 99 1.35 -2.19 -3.49
N LEU A 100 1.89 -3.19 -4.18
CA LEU A 100 3.10 -3.92 -3.79
C LEU A 100 4.29 -3.23 -4.46
N GLN A 101 5.18 -2.68 -3.65
CA GLN A 101 6.43 -2.14 -4.19
C GLN A 101 7.33 -3.26 -4.71
N PRO A 102 8.23 -2.97 -5.67
CA PRO A 102 9.14 -3.96 -6.21
C PRO A 102 9.87 -4.76 -5.12
N GLY A 103 9.72 -6.08 -5.18
CA GLY A 103 10.31 -7.02 -4.22
C GLY A 103 9.40 -7.36 -3.05
N ALA A 104 8.17 -6.83 -3.01
CA ALA A 104 7.14 -7.26 -2.07
C ALA A 104 6.35 -8.47 -2.58
N GLU A 105 6.55 -8.85 -3.84
CA GLU A 105 5.93 -10.00 -4.49
C GLU A 105 6.93 -11.12 -4.82
N ASP A 106 6.43 -12.35 -4.83
CA ASP A 106 7.03 -13.54 -5.42
C ASP A 106 5.95 -14.33 -6.18
N GLU A 107 6.29 -15.52 -6.68
CA GLU A 107 5.35 -16.37 -7.41
C GLU A 107 4.10 -16.75 -6.57
N ALA A 108 4.26 -16.96 -5.27
CA ALA A 108 3.15 -17.31 -4.37
C ALA A 108 2.20 -16.12 -4.18
N VAL A 109 2.75 -14.92 -3.99
CA VAL A 109 1.97 -13.68 -3.93
C VAL A 109 1.18 -13.45 -5.22
N VAL A 110 1.84 -13.59 -6.38
CA VAL A 110 1.19 -13.40 -7.68
C VAL A 110 0.10 -14.45 -7.93
N SER A 111 0.34 -15.70 -7.56
CA SER A 111 -0.65 -16.79 -7.68
C SER A 111 -1.86 -16.50 -6.79
N TYR A 112 -1.63 -16.11 -5.54
CA TYR A 112 -2.70 -15.75 -4.62
C TYR A 112 -3.57 -14.60 -5.15
N ILE A 113 -2.96 -13.55 -5.70
CA ILE A 113 -3.69 -12.41 -6.29
C ILE A 113 -4.63 -12.88 -7.42
N LYS A 114 -4.16 -13.78 -8.29
CA LYS A 114 -4.93 -14.31 -9.42
C LYS A 114 -6.05 -15.23 -8.96
N GLU A 115 -5.74 -16.20 -8.12
CA GLU A 115 -6.70 -17.21 -7.63
C GLU A 115 -7.82 -16.61 -6.79
N ASN A 116 -7.57 -15.47 -6.15
CA ASN A 116 -8.54 -14.78 -5.29
C ASN A 116 -9.25 -13.61 -5.98
N GLY A 117 -9.07 -13.43 -7.29
CA GLY A 117 -9.76 -12.37 -8.04
C GLY A 117 -9.40 -10.96 -7.59
N LEU A 118 -8.14 -10.73 -7.21
CA LEU A 118 -7.64 -9.44 -6.71
C LEU A 118 -6.91 -8.62 -7.80
N ALA A 119 -6.77 -9.16 -9.01
CA ALA A 119 -5.97 -8.56 -10.08
C ALA A 119 -6.46 -7.17 -10.54
N ASP A 120 -7.73 -6.81 -10.29
CA ASP A 120 -8.32 -5.50 -10.57
C ASP A 120 -8.15 -4.47 -9.42
N LYS A 121 -7.51 -4.88 -8.33
CA LYS A 121 -7.31 -4.07 -7.12
C LYS A 121 -5.85 -3.96 -6.70
N VAL A 122 -4.99 -4.88 -7.16
CA VAL A 122 -3.60 -4.97 -6.71
C VAL A 122 -2.64 -4.52 -7.82
N ILE A 123 -1.81 -3.56 -7.50
CA ILE A 123 -0.69 -3.09 -8.34
C ILE A 123 0.55 -3.90 -7.92
N TYR A 124 1.16 -4.60 -8.86
CA TYR A 124 2.38 -5.40 -8.67
C TYR A 124 3.15 -5.52 -10.00
N GLY A 125 4.37 -6.05 -9.98
CA GLY A 125 5.13 -6.32 -11.19
C GLY A 125 6.01 -5.16 -11.66
N GLY A 126 6.48 -4.32 -10.74
CA GLY A 126 7.50 -3.30 -11.02
C GLY A 126 7.16 -1.82 -10.79
N PRO A 127 5.90 -1.36 -10.85
CA PRO A 127 5.62 0.05 -10.65
C PRO A 127 6.03 0.57 -9.28
N CYS A 128 6.63 1.76 -9.24
CA CYS A 128 7.09 2.38 -8.00
C CYS A 128 6.54 3.78 -7.79
N ILE A 129 5.87 4.02 -6.66
CA ILE A 129 5.27 5.33 -6.37
C ILE A 129 6.29 6.47 -6.31
N LEU A 130 7.53 6.18 -5.88
CA LEU A 130 8.58 7.19 -5.81
C LEU A 130 9.03 7.66 -7.20
N VAL A 131 8.71 6.89 -8.25
CA VAL A 131 9.05 7.20 -9.64
C VAL A 131 7.82 7.72 -10.40
N GLU A 132 6.69 7.02 -10.28
CA GLU A 132 5.51 7.24 -11.12
C GLU A 132 4.39 8.03 -10.41
N GLY A 133 4.39 8.05 -9.07
CA GLY A 133 3.26 8.52 -8.27
C GLY A 133 2.84 9.95 -8.57
N ASP A 134 3.80 10.85 -8.79
CA ASP A 134 3.51 12.25 -9.12
C ASP A 134 2.89 12.41 -10.50
N GLY A 135 3.32 11.59 -11.46
CA GLY A 135 2.71 11.55 -12.79
C GLY A 135 1.25 11.14 -12.70
N ILE A 136 0.97 10.10 -11.89
CA ILE A 136 -0.38 9.60 -11.71
C ILE A 136 -1.25 10.63 -10.99
N LEU A 137 -0.76 11.25 -9.90
CA LEU A 137 -1.51 12.29 -9.17
C LEU A 137 -1.88 13.47 -10.08
N ARG A 138 -0.96 13.95 -10.92
CA ARG A 138 -1.25 15.02 -11.89
C ARG A 138 -2.32 14.62 -12.91
N SER A 139 -2.44 13.33 -13.22
CA SER A 139 -3.46 12.82 -14.16
C SER A 139 -4.87 12.67 -13.55
N LEU A 140 -5.02 12.93 -12.23
CA LEU A 140 -6.30 12.90 -11.53
C LEU A 140 -6.93 14.30 -11.39
N LEU A 141 -6.19 15.36 -11.72
CA LEU A 141 -6.63 16.76 -11.74
C LEU A 141 -7.20 17.11 -13.11
#